data_AF-H0ABX8-F1
#
_entry.id   AF-H0ABX8-F1
#
_cell.length_a   1.000
_cell.length_b   1.000
_cell.length_c   1.000
_cell.angle_alpha   90.00
_cell.angle_beta   90.00
_cell.angle_gamma   90.00
#
_symmetry.space_group_name_H-M   'P 1'
#
loop_
_entity.id
_entity.type
_entity.pdbx_description
1 polymer ?
#
loop_
_entity_poly.entity_id
_entity_poly.type
_entity_poly.pdbx_seq_one_letter_code
_entity_poly.pdbx_strand_id
1 'polypeptide(L)'
;MPKLFANLALIFYAGYQIGLTPNLLTITYAAFSMMSGMLVAASIYLLFSSTAFWTGTSRNAVWLIFRLSNFRKYPIEIFALVIQGLLVTLIPLAFASFFPASYILGKEGFETWKIITPFIGPVFFYVAYRFWNLGLGNYSKLKEVFDQMGLGISVTESDEGEANILYTENNRDIVLRVLNERTGA
;
A
#
# COMPACT_ATOMS: atom_id res chain seq x y z
N MET A 1 -9.02 15.39 13.57
CA MET A 1 -9.47 15.13 14.95
C MET A 1 -10.94 14.71 15.09
N PRO A 2 -11.94 15.38 14.48
CA PRO A 2 -13.37 15.06 14.74
C PRO A 2 -13.78 13.62 14.39
N LYS A 3 -13.27 13.09 13.27
CA LYS A 3 -13.59 11.74 12.79
C LYS A 3 -13.11 10.64 13.74
N LEU A 4 -12.02 10.86 14.48
CA LEU A 4 -11.44 9.88 15.39
C LEU A 4 -12.34 9.70 16.62
N PHE A 5 -12.76 10.81 17.23
CA PHE A 5 -13.72 10.80 18.33
C PHE A 5 -15.07 10.23 17.90
N ALA A 6 -15.58 10.59 16.73
CA ALA A 6 -16.82 10.03 16.20
C ALA A 6 -16.75 8.50 16.03
N ASN A 7 -15.66 7.98 15.46
CA ASN A 7 -15.47 6.54 15.30
C ASN A 7 -15.34 5.82 16.64
N LEU A 8 -14.62 6.39 17.61
CA LEU A 8 -14.51 5.82 18.95
C LEU A 8 -15.88 5.78 19.65
N ALA A 9 -16.61 6.90 19.64
CA ALA A 9 -17.95 6.98 20.21
C ALA A 9 -18.89 5.96 19.55
N LEU A 10 -18.81 5.79 18.23
CA LEU A 10 -19.58 4.79 17.49
C LEU A 10 -19.23 3.36 17.93
N ILE A 11 -17.95 3.03 18.08
CA ILE A 11 -17.50 1.69 18.54
C ILE A 11 -18.01 1.41 19.95
N PHE A 12 -17.88 2.37 20.88
CA PHE A 12 -18.38 2.19 22.25
C PHE A 12 -19.90 2.04 22.28
N TYR A 13 -20.63 2.89 21.56
CA TYR A 13 -22.08 2.84 21.50
C TYR A 13 -22.58 1.53 20.88
N ALA A 14 -22.04 1.14 19.72
CA ALA A 14 -22.41 -0.11 19.06
C ALA A 14 -22.04 -1.32 19.93
N GLY A 15 -20.85 -1.33 20.52
CA GLY A 15 -20.38 -2.37 21.42
C GLY A 15 -21.29 -2.56 22.63
N TYR A 16 -21.76 -1.46 23.23
CA TYR A 16 -22.74 -1.50 24.32
C TYR A 16 -24.07 -2.09 23.87
N GLN A 17 -24.60 -1.66 22.71
CA GLN A 17 -25.88 -2.13 22.19
C GLN A 17 -25.89 -3.62 21.83
N ILE A 18 -24.78 -4.16 21.34
CA ILE A 18 -24.66 -5.58 21.01
C ILE A 18 -24.26 -6.45 22.21
N GLY A 19 -24.12 -5.87 23.41
CA GLY A 19 -23.70 -6.59 24.61
C GLY A 19 -22.26 -7.11 24.53
N LEU A 20 -21.38 -6.44 23.78
CA LEU A 20 -19.98 -6.85 23.64
C LEU A 20 -19.28 -6.70 25.00
N THR A 21 -18.78 -7.81 25.56
CA THR A 21 -17.96 -7.82 26.77
C THR A 21 -16.49 -8.05 26.40
N PRO A 22 -15.72 -6.98 26.07
CA PRO A 22 -14.32 -7.14 25.69
C PRO A 22 -13.49 -7.66 26.87
N ASN A 23 -12.90 -8.84 26.71
CA ASN A 23 -11.91 -9.38 27.64
C ASN A 23 -10.49 -9.05 27.17
N LEU A 24 -9.48 -9.38 27.98
CA LEU A 24 -8.07 -9.10 27.67
C LEU A 24 -7.61 -9.75 26.35
N LEU A 25 -8.10 -10.95 26.04
CA LEU A 25 -7.79 -11.66 24.80
C LEU A 25 -8.35 -10.92 23.58
N THR A 26 -9.61 -10.47 23.64
CA THR A 26 -10.25 -9.72 22.56
C THR A 26 -9.54 -8.38 22.32
N ILE A 27 -9.14 -7.69 23.39
CA ILE A 27 -8.42 -6.40 23.30
C ILE A 27 -7.04 -6.60 22.66
N THR A 28 -6.27 -7.59 23.11
CA THR A 28 -4.94 -7.87 22.53
C THR A 28 -5.06 -8.34 21.09
N TYR A 29 -5.99 -9.24 20.76
CA TYR A 29 -6.29 -9.65 19.40
C TYR A 29 -6.65 -8.46 18.50
N ALA A 30 -7.51 -7.55 18.97
CA ALA A 30 -7.91 -6.36 18.22
C ALA A 30 -6.71 -5.44 17.93
N ALA A 31 -5.82 -5.23 18.92
CA ALA A 31 -4.62 -4.41 18.75
C ALA A 31 -3.66 -4.99 17.70
N PHE A 32 -3.34 -6.29 17.78
CA PHE A 32 -2.46 -6.93 16.80
C PHE A 32 -3.10 -7.00 15.41
N SER A 33 -4.41 -7.27 15.32
CA SER A 33 -5.12 -7.30 14.05
C SER A 33 -5.21 -5.93 13.40
N MET A 34 -5.37 -4.86 14.19
CA MET A 34 -5.31 -3.48 13.70
C MET A 34 -3.94 -3.17 13.09
N MET A 35 -2.85 -3.53 13.79
CA MET A 35 -1.49 -3.37 13.26
C MET A 35 -1.27 -4.18 11.97
N SER A 36 -1.75 -5.42 11.95
CA SER A 36 -1.73 -6.28 10.77
C SER A 36 -2.47 -5.63 9.59
N GLY A 37 -3.67 -5.11 9.82
CA GLY A 37 -4.45 -4.39 8.80
C GLY A 37 -3.75 -3.15 8.24
N MET A 38 -3.03 -2.40 9.10
CA MET A 38 -2.19 -1.27 8.67
C MET A 38 -1.05 -1.75 7.75
N LEU A 39 -0.37 -2.83 8.13
CA LEU A 39 0.69 -3.44 7.31
C LEU A 39 0.17 -3.98 5.99
N VAL A 40 -1.01 -4.63 5.96
CA VAL A 40 -1.66 -5.05 4.70
C VAL A 40 -1.87 -3.84 3.80
N ALA A 41 -2.43 -2.75 4.31
CA ALA A 41 -2.64 -1.53 3.51
C ALA A 41 -1.32 -0.97 2.98
N ALA A 42 -0.30 -0.86 3.84
CA ALA A 42 1.04 -0.42 3.45
C ALA A 42 1.66 -1.30 2.37
N SER A 43 1.50 -2.63 2.48
CA SER A 43 2.01 -3.61 1.52
C SER A 43 1.39 -3.43 0.13
N ILE A 44 0.07 -3.23 0.08
CA ILE A 44 -0.65 -2.97 -1.17
C ILE A 44 -0.11 -1.69 -1.82
N TYR A 45 -0.02 -0.59 -1.06
CA TYR A 45 0.58 0.64 -1.56
C TYR A 45 2.01 0.44 -2.05
N LEU A 46 2.83 -0.31 -1.32
CA LEU A 46 4.22 -0.57 -1.69
C LEU A 46 4.34 -1.37 -3.00
N LEU A 47 3.53 -2.42 -3.18
CA LEU A 47 3.51 -3.23 -4.40
C LEU A 47 3.15 -2.38 -5.62
N PHE A 48 2.08 -1.60 -5.53
CA PHE A 48 1.62 -0.74 -6.62
C PHE A 48 2.56 0.44 -6.88
N SER A 49 3.23 0.97 -5.85
CA SER A 49 4.28 1.97 -6.04
C SER A 49 5.50 1.37 -6.72
N SER A 50 5.85 0.11 -6.41
CA SER A 50 6.97 -0.59 -7.05
C SER A 50 6.79 -0.70 -8.56
N THR A 51 5.55 -0.82 -9.07
CA THR A 51 5.32 -0.97 -10.51
C THR A 51 5.81 0.24 -11.31
N ALA A 52 5.86 1.43 -10.72
CA ALA A 52 6.37 2.63 -11.38
C ALA A 52 7.83 2.50 -11.83
N PHE A 53 8.64 1.67 -11.16
CA PHE A 53 10.03 1.46 -11.56
C PHE A 53 10.16 0.84 -12.94
N TRP A 54 9.15 0.09 -13.39
CA TRP A 54 9.15 -0.51 -14.73
C TRP A 54 8.29 0.26 -15.73
N THR A 55 7.18 0.85 -15.30
CA THR A 55 6.20 1.48 -16.21
C THR A 55 6.37 2.98 -16.38
N GLY A 56 7.29 3.62 -15.64
CA GLY A 56 7.51 5.08 -15.65
C GLY A 56 6.35 5.91 -15.08
N THR A 57 5.21 5.30 -14.78
CA THR A 57 4.03 5.95 -14.17
C THR A 57 3.30 5.01 -13.20
N SER A 58 2.91 5.51 -12.02
CA SER A 58 2.12 4.78 -11.00
C SER A 58 0.63 5.17 -10.95
N ARG A 59 0.19 6.16 -11.73
CA ARG A 59 -1.13 6.79 -11.54
C ARG A 59 -2.31 5.79 -11.63
N ASN A 60 -2.27 4.89 -12.62
CA ASN A 60 -3.31 3.88 -12.81
C ASN A 60 -3.29 2.80 -11.70
N ALA A 61 -2.09 2.44 -11.25
CA ALA A 61 -1.87 1.53 -10.13
C ALA A 61 -2.48 2.07 -8.83
N VAL A 62 -2.24 3.33 -8.49
CA VAL A 62 -2.79 3.99 -7.30
C VAL A 62 -4.33 4.09 -7.37
N TRP A 63 -4.89 4.39 -8.54
CA TRP A 63 -6.34 4.42 -8.73
C TRP A 63 -7.02 3.06 -8.47
N LEU A 64 -6.35 1.97 -8.84
CA LEU A 64 -6.85 0.61 -8.59
C LEU A 64 -6.95 0.32 -7.09
N ILE A 65 -5.98 0.78 -6.28
CA ILE A 65 -5.98 0.62 -4.81
C ILE A 65 -7.24 1.23 -4.19
N PHE A 66 -7.63 2.43 -4.61
CA PHE A 66 -8.81 3.10 -4.08
C PHE A 66 -10.10 2.34 -4.41
N ARG A 67 -10.20 1.76 -5.62
CA ARG A 67 -11.35 0.93 -6.00
C ARG A 67 -11.39 -0.36 -5.18
N LEU A 68 -10.27 -1.05 -5.06
CA LEU A 68 -10.15 -2.28 -4.28
C LEU A 68 -10.44 -2.04 -2.79
N SER A 69 -10.08 -0.87 -2.27
CA SER A 69 -10.36 -0.50 -0.87
C SER A 69 -11.85 -0.46 -0.52
N ASN A 70 -12.76 -0.30 -1.49
CA ASN A 70 -14.20 -0.31 -1.22
C ASN A 70 -14.72 -1.69 -0.83
N PHE A 71 -14.08 -2.78 -1.25
CA PHE A 71 -14.49 -4.14 -0.89
C PHE A 71 -14.36 -4.41 0.61
N ARG A 72 -13.47 -3.68 1.31
CA ARG A 72 -13.31 -3.78 2.77
C ARG A 72 -14.53 -3.37 3.59
N LYS A 73 -15.48 -2.63 2.98
CA LYS A 73 -16.67 -2.12 3.65
C LYS A 73 -17.76 -3.19 3.84
N TYR A 74 -17.66 -4.30 3.12
CA TYR A 74 -18.70 -5.31 3.07
C TYR A 74 -18.18 -6.65 3.59
N PRO A 75 -19.05 -7.47 4.21
CA PRO A 75 -18.71 -8.83 4.60
C PRO A 75 -18.28 -9.67 3.39
N ILE A 76 -17.29 -10.55 3.53
CA ILE A 76 -16.81 -11.31 2.37
C ILE A 76 -17.85 -12.31 1.86
N GLU A 77 -18.79 -12.71 2.71
CA GLU A 77 -19.80 -13.73 2.44
C GLU A 77 -20.77 -13.33 1.32
N ILE A 78 -20.93 -12.02 1.06
CA ILE A 78 -21.81 -11.54 -0.01
C ILE A 78 -21.20 -11.68 -1.41
N PHE A 79 -19.90 -11.95 -1.49
CA PHE A 79 -19.19 -12.06 -2.76
C PHE A 79 -19.16 -13.49 -3.27
N ALA A 80 -19.06 -13.68 -4.58
CA ALA A 80 -18.84 -14.98 -5.19
C ALA A 80 -17.50 -15.60 -4.72
N LEU A 81 -17.41 -16.93 -4.69
CA LEU A 81 -16.24 -17.67 -4.17
C LEU A 81 -14.91 -17.23 -4.81
N VAL A 82 -14.92 -16.91 -6.12
CA VAL A 82 -13.73 -16.40 -6.83
C VAL A 82 -13.26 -15.07 -6.25
N ILE A 83 -14.18 -14.15 -5.98
CA ILE A 83 -13.88 -12.84 -5.41
C ILE A 83 -13.41 -12.99 -3.96
N GLN A 84 -14.03 -13.89 -3.18
CA GLN A 84 -13.55 -14.22 -1.84
C GLN A 84 -12.11 -14.72 -1.87
N GLY A 85 -11.79 -15.64 -2.79
CA GLY A 85 -10.43 -16.13 -3.01
C GLY A 85 -9.44 -15.00 -3.29
N LEU A 86 -9.79 -14.06 -4.17
CA LEU A 86 -8.95 -12.89 -4.48
C LEU A 86 -8.74 -11.96 -3.28
N LEU A 87 -9.78 -11.70 -2.49
CA LEU A 87 -9.74 -10.82 -1.31
C LEU A 87 -8.99 -11.43 -0.11
N VAL A 88 -8.78 -12.74 -0.11
CA VAL A 88 -8.01 -13.45 0.90
C VAL A 88 -6.56 -13.66 0.44
N THR A 89 -6.33 -13.95 -0.83
CA THR A 89 -5.01 -14.37 -1.33
C THR A 89 -4.22 -13.22 -1.97
N LEU A 90 -4.70 -12.73 -3.12
CA LEU A 90 -3.97 -11.77 -3.95
C LEU A 90 -3.90 -10.39 -3.29
N ILE A 91 -5.02 -9.98 -2.69
CA ILE A 91 -5.16 -8.67 -2.06
C ILE A 91 -5.83 -8.94 -0.72
N PRO A 92 -5.07 -9.24 0.35
CA PRO A 92 -5.57 -9.77 1.63
C PRO A 92 -6.38 -8.74 2.45
N LEU A 93 -7.31 -8.04 1.80
CA LEU A 93 -8.15 -6.97 2.32
C LEU A 93 -9.11 -7.47 3.40
N ALA A 94 -9.52 -8.74 3.32
CA ALA A 94 -10.39 -9.36 4.31
C ALA A 94 -9.76 -9.37 5.72
N PHE A 95 -8.43 -9.49 5.80
CA PHE A 95 -7.68 -9.46 7.07
C PHE A 95 -7.59 -8.06 7.68
N ALA A 96 -7.77 -7.01 6.89
CA ALA A 96 -7.70 -5.64 7.38
C ALA A 96 -8.99 -5.16 8.07
N SER A 97 -10.13 -5.81 7.83
CA SER A 97 -11.42 -5.38 8.39
C SER A 97 -12.35 -6.54 8.76
N PHE A 98 -12.67 -7.42 7.81
CA PHE A 98 -13.70 -8.43 7.97
C PHE A 98 -13.36 -9.48 9.04
N PHE A 99 -12.23 -10.17 8.90
CA PHE A 99 -11.86 -11.23 9.84
C PHE A 99 -11.72 -10.75 11.29
N PRO A 100 -11.03 -9.64 11.58
CA PRO A 100 -10.92 -9.19 12.96
C PRO A 100 -12.28 -8.75 13.54
N ALA A 101 -13.13 -8.10 12.75
CA ALA A 101 -14.48 -7.77 13.18
C ALA A 101 -15.32 -9.04 13.44
N SER A 102 -15.25 -10.04 12.55
CA SER A 102 -16.00 -11.29 12.69
C SER A 102 -15.58 -12.09 13.93
N TYR A 103 -14.29 -12.07 14.28
CA TYR A 103 -13.78 -12.69 15.50
C TYR A 103 -14.27 -11.98 16.76
N ILE A 104 -14.16 -10.65 16.80
CA ILE A 104 -14.62 -9.83 17.94
C ILE A 104 -16.12 -10.01 18.17
N LEU A 105 -16.89 -10.08 17.09
CA LEU A 105 -18.34 -10.25 17.12
C LEU A 105 -18.79 -11.70 17.37
N GLY A 106 -17.87 -12.66 17.47
CA GLY A 106 -18.21 -14.07 17.69
C GLY A 106 -19.05 -14.70 16.57
N LYS A 107 -18.91 -14.21 15.33
CA LYS A 107 -19.58 -14.83 14.17
C LYS A 107 -19.00 -16.20 13.90
N GLU A 108 -19.77 -17.12 13.34
CA GLU A 108 -19.28 -18.45 12.94
C GLU A 108 -18.56 -18.43 11.57
N GLY A 109 -17.70 -19.42 11.34
CA GLY A 109 -17.07 -19.67 10.04
C GLY A 109 -15.74 -18.93 9.83
N PHE A 110 -14.87 -19.43 8.95
CA PHE A 110 -13.54 -18.84 8.70
C PHE A 110 -12.60 -18.80 9.93
N GLU A 111 -12.77 -19.71 10.90
CA GLU A 111 -12.01 -19.71 12.16
C GLU A 111 -10.48 -19.67 11.94
N THR A 112 -9.97 -20.46 11.01
CA THR A 112 -8.56 -20.45 10.64
C THR A 112 -8.09 -19.07 10.18
N TRP A 113 -8.87 -18.41 9.31
CA TRP A 113 -8.53 -17.09 8.77
C TRP A 113 -8.59 -15.99 9.85
N LYS A 114 -9.57 -16.06 10.75
CA LYS A 114 -9.66 -15.17 11.92
C LYS A 114 -8.44 -15.30 12.81
N ILE A 115 -8.02 -16.51 13.14
CA ILE A 115 -6.90 -16.76 14.05
C ILE A 115 -5.58 -16.25 13.47
N ILE A 116 -5.34 -16.45 12.17
CA ILE A 116 -4.07 -16.03 11.54
C ILE A 116 -4.02 -14.54 11.21
N THR A 117 -5.14 -13.81 11.32
CA THR A 117 -5.27 -12.39 10.94
C THR A 117 -4.15 -11.49 11.49
N PRO A 118 -3.75 -11.58 12.78
CA PRO A 118 -2.63 -10.81 13.33
C PRO A 118 -1.30 -10.97 12.58
N PHE A 119 -1.08 -12.10 11.90
CA PHE A 119 0.20 -12.45 11.28
C PHE A 119 0.26 -12.14 9.78
N ILE A 120 -0.89 -11.98 9.12
CA ILE A 120 -0.95 -11.76 7.66
C ILE A 120 -0.28 -10.45 7.24
N GLY A 121 -0.50 -9.36 7.98
CA GLY A 121 0.13 -8.07 7.71
C GLY A 121 1.66 -8.14 7.68
N PRO A 122 2.32 -8.62 8.75
CA PRO A 122 3.77 -8.82 8.75
C PRO A 122 4.29 -9.68 7.60
N VAL A 123 3.65 -10.82 7.32
CA VAL A 123 4.06 -11.73 6.24
C VAL A 123 3.91 -11.06 4.88
N PHE A 124 2.78 -10.42 4.62
CA PHE A 124 2.51 -9.78 3.34
C PHE A 124 3.39 -8.54 3.13
N PHE A 125 3.67 -7.79 4.18
CA PHE A 125 4.60 -6.65 4.13
C PHE A 125 6.02 -7.10 3.83
N TYR A 126 6.47 -8.19 4.43
CA TYR A 126 7.76 -8.79 4.10
C TYR A 126 7.86 -9.13 2.62
N VAL A 127 6.84 -9.82 2.06
CA VAL A 127 6.80 -10.15 0.63
C VAL A 127 6.80 -8.89 -0.25
N ALA A 128 5.97 -7.90 0.07
CA ALA A 128 5.91 -6.63 -0.65
C ALA A 128 7.24 -5.88 -0.62
N TYR A 129 7.93 -5.87 0.51
CA TYR A 129 9.25 -5.26 0.66
C TYR A 129 10.31 -5.95 -0.19
N ARG A 130 10.29 -7.29 -0.27
CA ARG A 130 11.18 -8.04 -1.16
C ARG A 130 10.91 -7.69 -2.63
N PHE A 131 9.65 -7.56 -3.01
CA PHE A 131 9.26 -7.16 -4.36
C PHE A 131 9.72 -5.73 -4.70
N TRP A 132 9.60 -4.80 -3.76
CA TRP A 132 10.12 -3.44 -3.90
C TRP A 132 11.64 -3.43 -4.18
N ASN A 133 12.42 -4.20 -3.42
CA ASN A 133 13.86 -4.29 -3.61
C ASN A 133 14.25 -4.86 -4.98
N LEU A 134 13.45 -5.80 -5.53
CA LEU A 134 13.65 -6.29 -6.90
C LEU A 134 13.42 -5.18 -7.94
N GLY A 135 12.43 -4.31 -7.71
CA GLY A 135 12.17 -3.16 -8.57
C GLY A 135 13.29 -2.14 -8.58
N LEU A 136 13.88 -1.84 -7.41
CA LEU A 136 15.03 -0.94 -7.30
C LEU A 136 16.25 -1.44 -8.10
N GLY A 137 16.50 -2.75 -8.10
CA GLY A 137 17.63 -3.33 -8.84
C GLY A 137 17.56 -3.11 -10.36
N ASN A 138 16.36 -2.96 -10.92
CA ASN A 138 16.19 -2.64 -12.34
C ASN A 138 16.45 -1.15 -12.65
N TYR A 139 16.07 -0.24 -11.75
CA TYR A 139 16.36 1.20 -11.91
C TYR A 139 17.87 1.46 -11.85
N SER A 140 18.57 0.84 -10.91
CA SER A 140 20.03 0.97 -10.78
C SER A 140 20.77 0.47 -12.01
N LYS A 141 20.35 -0.66 -12.59
CA LYS A 141 20.96 -1.18 -13.85
C LYS A 141 20.73 -0.25 -15.03
N LEU A 142 19.53 0.33 -15.14
CA LEU A 142 19.25 1.30 -16.19
C LEU A 142 20.18 2.51 -16.06
N LYS A 143 20.33 3.05 -14.84
CA LYS A 143 21.28 4.14 -14.54
C LYS A 143 22.73 3.76 -14.91
N GLU A 144 23.17 2.56 -14.53
CA GLU A 144 24.53 2.08 -14.80
C GLU A 144 24.80 1.88 -16.31
N VAL A 145 23.81 1.44 -17.08
CA VAL A 145 23.90 1.36 -18.55
C VAL A 145 24.01 2.75 -19.18
N PHE A 146 23.24 3.74 -18.70
CA PHE A 146 23.38 5.13 -19.15
C PHE A 146 24.76 5.72 -18.80
N ASP A 147 25.28 5.44 -17.60
CA ASP A 147 26.63 5.83 -17.18
C ASP A 147 27.70 5.15 -18.05
N GLN A 148 27.56 3.85 -18.38
CA GLN A 148 28.50 3.10 -19.23
C GLN A 148 28.45 3.50 -20.71
N MET A 149 27.29 3.94 -21.22
CA MET A 149 27.16 4.47 -22.58
C MET A 149 27.88 5.82 -22.74
N GLY A 150 28.42 6.41 -21.67
CA GLY A 150 29.27 7.60 -21.74
C GLY A 150 28.54 8.84 -22.25
N LEU A 151 27.20 8.85 -22.18
CA LEU A 151 26.36 9.92 -22.73
C LEU A 151 26.49 11.24 -21.98
N GLY A 152 27.22 11.29 -20.86
CA GLY A 152 27.45 12.52 -20.09
C GLY A 152 26.17 13.12 -19.49
N ILE A 153 25.07 12.37 -19.47
CA ILE A 153 23.76 12.81 -18.99
C ILE A 153 23.67 12.50 -17.49
N SER A 154 23.79 13.51 -16.64
CA SER A 154 23.43 13.41 -15.22
C SER A 154 22.14 14.18 -14.96
N VAL A 155 21.16 13.52 -14.37
CA VAL A 155 19.89 14.14 -13.96
C VAL A 155 20.01 14.51 -12.50
N THR A 156 20.01 15.81 -12.21
CA THR A 156 20.10 16.34 -10.86
C THR A 156 18.78 17.03 -10.50
N GLU A 157 18.25 16.74 -9.31
CA GLU A 157 17.11 17.48 -8.77
C GLU A 157 17.55 18.91 -8.43
N SER A 158 16.86 19.90 -9.03
CA SER A 158 17.00 21.32 -8.69
C SER A 158 16.16 21.64 -7.46
N ASP A 159 16.64 22.55 -6.61
CA ASP A 159 15.93 23.05 -5.41
C ASP A 159 14.53 23.63 -5.72
N GLU A 160 14.23 23.89 -6.99
CA GLU A 160 12.95 24.43 -7.49
C GLU A 160 11.94 23.36 -7.96
N GLY A 161 12.28 22.07 -7.87
CA GLY A 161 11.40 20.98 -8.34
C GLY A 161 11.37 20.80 -9.87
N GLU A 162 12.28 21.44 -10.60
CA GLU A 162 12.54 21.18 -12.02
C GLU A 162 13.71 20.19 -12.18
N ALA A 163 13.55 19.20 -13.06
CA ALA A 163 14.63 18.27 -13.38
C ALA A 163 15.63 18.94 -14.33
N ASN A 164 16.89 19.07 -13.91
CA ASN A 164 17.97 19.55 -14.77
C ASN A 164 18.69 18.36 -15.40
N ILE A 165 18.83 18.38 -16.73
CA ILE A 165 19.66 17.42 -17.46
C ILE A 165 21.00 18.11 -17.70
N LEU A 166 22.04 17.68 -17.00
CA LEU A 166 23.41 18.09 -17.26
C LEU A 166 23.96 17.20 -18.36
N TYR A 167 24.35 17.79 -19.48
CA TYR A 167 25.03 17.12 -20.57
C TYR A 167 26.46 17.65 -20.65
N THR A 168 27.45 16.81 -20.42
CA THR A 168 28.87 17.18 -20.52
C THR A 168 29.44 16.67 -21.84
N GLU A 169 29.81 17.58 -22.74
CA GLU A 169 30.48 17.27 -24.00
C GLU A 169 31.71 18.17 -24.15
N ASN A 170 32.86 17.58 -24.48
CA ASN A 170 34.15 18.28 -24.61
C ASN A 170 34.53 19.14 -23.38
N ASN A 171 34.34 18.60 -22.17
CA ASN A 171 34.73 19.25 -20.91
C ASN A 171 34.03 20.60 -20.67
N ARG A 172 32.84 20.79 -21.27
CA ARG A 172 31.90 21.88 -20.96
C ARG A 172 30.61 21.27 -20.46
N ASP A 173 30.21 21.66 -19.27
CA ASP A 173 28.91 21.27 -18.72
C ASP A 173 27.83 22.17 -19.33
N ILE A 174 26.95 21.57 -20.13
CA ILE A 174 25.77 22.24 -20.66
C ILE A 174 24.59 21.86 -19.78
N VAL A 175 24.05 22.85 -19.05
CA VAL A 175 22.84 22.69 -18.23
C VAL A 175 21.63 22.82 -19.15
N LEU A 176 21.04 21.70 -19.55
CA LEU A 176 19.75 21.69 -20.23
C LEU A 176 18.65 21.67 -19.17
N ARG A 177 18.01 22.82 -18.93
CA ARG A 177 16.77 22.87 -18.14
C ARG A 177 15.67 22.17 -18.93
N VAL A 178 15.03 21.17 -18.35
CA VAL A 178 13.78 20.65 -18.89
C VAL A 178 12.72 21.70 -18.61
N LEU A 179 12.50 22.61 -19.57
CA LEU A 179 11.42 23.57 -19.49
C LEU A 179 10.11 22.78 -19.42
N ASN A 180 9.41 22.91 -18.30
CA ASN A 180 8.06 22.37 -18.15
C ASN A 180 7.18 23.05 -19.19
N GLU A 181 6.68 22.31 -20.19
CA GLU A 181 5.79 22.83 -21.24
C GLU A 181 4.48 23.45 -20.68
N ARG A 182 4.25 23.40 -19.36
CA ARG A 182 3.09 23.98 -18.68
C ARG A 182 3.22 25.45 -18.26
N THR A 183 4.36 26.10 -18.43
CA THR A 183 4.54 27.54 -18.14
C THR A 183 4.81 28.36 -19.41
N GLY A 184 4.01 28.09 -20.44
CA GLY A 184 3.96 28.86 -21.68
C GLY A 184 2.52 29.16 -22.11
N ALA A 185 1.69 29.71 -21.21
CA ALA A 185 0.49 30.50 -21.50
C ALA A 185 -0.03 31.19 -20.24
#